data_AF-A0A059ATI7-F1
#
_entry.id   AF-A0A059ATI7-F1
#
_cell.length_a   1.000
_cell.length_b   1.000
_cell.length_c   1.000
_cell.angle_alpha   90.00
_cell.angle_beta   90.00
_cell.angle_gamma   90.00
#
_symmetry.space_group_name_H-M   'P 1'
#
loop_
_entity.id
_entity.type
_entity.pdbx_description
1 polymer ?
#
loop_
_entity_poly.entity_id
_entity_poly.type
_entity_poly.pdbx_seq_one_letter_code
_entity_poly.pdbx_strand_id
1 'polypeptide(L)'
;MSIAGGFSGPAAVHLIAGAASLRLRHHLCCLISSSLQSLKDIWYQRALSFNGVEYLQLSKDAFSFSCSSFFHFPDGREGKTDGTSSSETSRRKSSNGRHWTNVILAVNILVYAVQLATQGKLLSWGAKINHLIDKGQWWRLATSSLLHANAMHLMVNCYSLNSIGPTVEAISGPKKYLMVYATSAITSSAMSYWLNKASSVGASGAIFGLVGYMAVYITRHRALIKDANEGLKHIAKVIILNMVIGLSSKGIDNWGHVGGFLGGVVTPWLLDPAWKLERRSGHGRRSITDIKGRKDPRQPK
;
A
#
# COMPACT_ATOMS: atom_id res chain seq x y z
N MET A 1 -63.49 -36.56 -27.25
CA MET A 1 -63.05 -37.71 -26.43
C MET A 1 -61.52 -37.71 -26.47
N SER A 2 -60.89 -37.65 -25.29
CA SER A 2 -59.42 -37.71 -25.01
C SER A 2 -58.53 -36.57 -25.55
N ILE A 3 -57.80 -35.77 -24.77
CA ILE A 3 -56.85 -35.96 -23.63
C ILE A 3 -55.37 -35.91 -24.13
N ALA A 4 -54.56 -35.17 -23.34
CA ALA A 4 -53.09 -35.09 -23.24
C ALA A 4 -52.38 -34.05 -24.14
N GLY A 5 -51.48 -33.18 -23.65
CA GLY A 5 -50.94 -32.96 -22.30
C GLY A 5 -49.45 -32.53 -22.35
N GLY A 6 -49.13 -31.39 -21.70
CA GLY A 6 -47.80 -30.99 -21.16
C GLY A 6 -46.66 -30.70 -22.14
N PHE A 7 -45.68 -29.82 -21.89
CA PHE A 7 -45.22 -29.17 -20.65
C PHE A 7 -44.47 -27.86 -20.98
N SER A 8 -44.51 -26.97 -19.99
CA SER A 8 -44.01 -25.59 -19.90
C SER A 8 -42.49 -25.46 -19.73
N GLY A 9 -41.87 -24.53 -20.46
CA GLY A 9 -40.45 -24.14 -20.31
C GLY A 9 -40.22 -22.97 -19.35
N PRO A 10 -39.03 -22.86 -18.72
CA PRO A 10 -38.75 -21.95 -17.61
C PRO A 10 -38.27 -20.57 -18.10
N ALA A 11 -39.18 -19.72 -18.58
CA ALA A 11 -38.83 -18.34 -18.99
C ALA A 11 -39.35 -17.26 -18.03
N ALA A 12 -40.38 -17.54 -17.23
CA ALA A 12 -41.06 -16.53 -16.42
C ALA A 12 -40.45 -16.29 -15.02
N VAL A 13 -39.66 -17.24 -14.47
CA VAL A 13 -39.14 -17.16 -13.10
C VAL A 13 -37.86 -16.29 -13.00
N HIS A 14 -37.12 -16.11 -14.09
CA HIS A 14 -35.89 -15.30 -14.10
C HIS A 14 -36.13 -13.78 -14.22
N LEU A 15 -37.28 -13.34 -14.73
CA LEU A 15 -37.60 -11.91 -14.85
C LEU A 15 -38.11 -11.30 -13.53
N ILE A 16 -38.79 -12.07 -12.68
CA ILE A 16 -39.32 -11.58 -11.40
C ILE A 16 -38.22 -11.54 -10.32
N ALA A 17 -37.25 -12.46 -10.36
CA ALA A 17 -36.10 -12.46 -9.45
C ALA A 17 -35.14 -11.27 -9.69
N GLY A 18 -35.00 -10.81 -10.94
CA GLY A 18 -34.21 -9.63 -11.30
C GLY A 18 -34.79 -8.33 -10.72
N ALA A 19 -36.10 -8.12 -10.87
CA ALA A 19 -36.79 -6.92 -10.41
C ALA A 19 -36.85 -6.81 -8.87
N ALA A 20 -37.04 -7.93 -8.17
CA ALA A 20 -37.00 -7.95 -6.70
C ALA A 20 -35.59 -7.65 -6.15
N SER A 21 -34.53 -8.15 -6.82
CA SER A 21 -33.14 -7.87 -6.44
C SER A 21 -32.72 -6.41 -6.67
N LEU A 22 -33.25 -5.76 -7.72
CA LEU A 22 -33.04 -4.33 -7.97
C LEU A 22 -33.77 -3.46 -6.94
N ARG A 23 -35.01 -3.81 -6.57
CA ARG A 23 -35.76 -3.08 -5.53
C ARG A 23 -35.14 -3.24 -4.15
N LEU A 24 -34.60 -4.42 -3.82
CA LEU A 24 -33.88 -4.65 -2.57
C LEU A 24 -32.54 -3.90 -2.54
N ARG A 25 -31.80 -3.85 -3.65
CA ARG A 25 -30.59 -3.00 -3.77
C ARG A 25 -30.91 -1.52 -3.65
N HIS A 26 -32.01 -1.06 -4.25
CA HIS A 26 -32.40 0.34 -4.17
C HIS A 26 -32.83 0.72 -2.75
N HIS A 27 -33.59 -0.14 -2.06
CA HIS A 27 -33.95 0.08 -0.66
C HIS A 27 -32.75 0.01 0.30
N LEU A 28 -31.80 -0.92 0.09
CA LEU A 28 -30.55 -0.94 0.85
C LEU A 28 -29.71 0.32 0.59
N CYS A 29 -29.62 0.78 -0.67
CA CYS A 29 -28.94 2.03 -1.02
C CYS A 29 -29.59 3.24 -0.34
N CYS A 30 -30.93 3.30 -0.29
CA CYS A 30 -31.65 4.36 0.40
C CYS A 30 -31.46 4.32 1.91
N LEU A 31 -31.43 3.13 2.53
CA LEU A 31 -31.20 2.96 3.98
C LEU A 31 -29.75 3.25 4.39
N ILE A 32 -28.79 2.89 3.54
CA ILE A 32 -27.37 3.23 3.70
C ILE A 32 -27.19 4.74 3.52
N SER A 33 -27.81 5.33 2.49
CA SER A 33 -27.78 6.77 2.23
C SER A 33 -28.40 7.59 3.37
N SER A 34 -29.56 7.18 3.90
CA SER A 34 -30.21 7.87 5.02
C SER A 34 -29.45 7.73 6.33
N SER A 35 -28.83 6.57 6.59
CA SER A 35 -27.92 6.39 7.75
C SER A 35 -26.65 7.23 7.62
N LEU A 36 -26.08 7.34 6.42
CA LEU A 36 -24.95 8.22 6.11
C LEU A 36 -25.32 9.70 6.24
N GLN A 37 -26.55 10.06 5.91
CA GLN A 37 -27.04 11.43 6.04
C GLN A 37 -27.29 11.79 7.52
N SER A 38 -27.88 10.89 8.31
CA SER A 38 -28.04 11.08 9.75
C SER A 38 -26.70 11.17 10.49
N LEU A 39 -25.70 10.36 10.09
CA LEU A 39 -24.33 10.47 10.60
C LEU A 39 -23.66 11.77 10.14
N LYS A 40 -23.89 12.23 8.91
CA LYS A 40 -23.45 13.55 8.44
C LYS A 40 -24.03 14.67 9.28
N ASP A 41 -25.31 14.62 9.64
CA ASP A 41 -25.96 15.70 10.38
C ASP A 41 -25.50 15.76 11.85
N ILE A 42 -25.29 14.61 12.49
CA ILE A 42 -24.68 14.51 13.83
C ILE A 42 -23.22 15.02 13.81
N TRP A 43 -22.48 14.73 12.74
CA TRP A 43 -21.12 15.25 12.55
C TRP A 43 -21.09 16.74 12.18
N TYR A 44 -22.07 17.23 11.41
CA TYR A 44 -22.15 18.62 10.98
C TYR A 44 -22.44 19.56 12.17
N GLN A 45 -23.34 19.15 13.07
CA GLN A 45 -23.59 19.85 14.33
C GLN A 45 -22.35 19.91 15.25
N ARG A 46 -21.49 18.87 15.24
CA ARG A 46 -20.22 18.86 16.01
C ARG A 46 -19.08 19.61 15.31
N ALA A 47 -19.03 19.61 13.98
CA ALA A 47 -17.98 20.25 13.19
C ALA A 47 -18.09 21.78 13.19
N LEU A 48 -19.29 22.35 13.41
CA LEU A 48 -19.49 23.79 13.56
C LEU A 48 -18.86 24.38 14.84
N SER A 49 -18.33 23.55 15.75
CA SER A 49 -17.54 24.01 16.90
C SER A 49 -16.04 24.17 16.62
N PHE A 50 -15.56 23.76 15.44
CA PHE A 50 -14.15 23.88 15.05
C PHE A 50 -14.01 24.65 13.74
N ASN A 51 -13.68 25.94 13.85
CA ASN A 51 -13.37 26.81 12.72
C ASN A 51 -12.19 26.24 11.90
N GLY A 52 -12.44 25.92 10.62
CA GLY A 52 -11.40 25.44 9.69
C GLY A 52 -11.93 25.00 8.33
N VAL A 53 -12.84 25.77 7.71
CA VAL A 53 -13.57 25.36 6.49
C VAL A 53 -12.78 25.54 5.18
N GLU A 54 -11.58 26.14 5.19
CA GLU A 54 -10.75 26.24 3.96
C GLU A 54 -9.98 24.95 3.59
N TYR A 55 -9.80 24.00 4.53
CA TYR A 55 -8.96 22.82 4.28
C TYR A 55 -9.67 21.71 3.50
N LEU A 56 -11.00 21.66 3.58
CA LEU A 56 -11.80 20.51 3.13
C LEU A 56 -12.06 20.50 1.62
N GLN A 57 -12.12 21.65 0.96
CA GLN A 57 -12.43 21.72 -0.47
C GLN A 57 -11.20 21.40 -1.33
N LEU A 58 -10.04 21.97 -1.00
CA LEU A 58 -8.77 21.69 -1.70
C LEU A 58 -8.33 20.23 -1.57
N SER A 59 -8.67 19.58 -0.45
CA SER A 59 -8.35 18.17 -0.18
C SER A 59 -9.22 17.16 -0.94
N LYS A 60 -10.37 17.56 -1.50
CA LYS A 60 -11.24 16.63 -2.25
C LYS A 60 -10.82 16.52 -3.70
N ASP A 61 -10.48 17.64 -4.33
CA ASP A 61 -10.16 17.70 -5.75
C ASP A 61 -8.74 17.19 -6.06
N ALA A 62 -7.77 17.46 -5.19
CA ALA A 62 -6.41 16.91 -5.30
C ALA A 62 -6.35 15.38 -5.08
N PHE A 63 -7.39 14.79 -4.49
CA PHE A 63 -7.35 13.45 -3.91
C PHE A 63 -8.22 12.44 -4.67
N SER A 64 -9.29 12.91 -5.32
CA SER A 64 -10.08 12.12 -6.27
C SER A 64 -9.20 11.61 -7.44
N PHE A 65 -8.17 12.37 -7.82
CA PHE A 65 -7.19 11.96 -8.84
C PHE A 65 -6.16 10.92 -8.34
N SER A 66 -5.95 10.82 -7.02
CA SER A 66 -4.94 9.95 -6.41
C SER A 66 -5.45 8.54 -6.08
N CYS A 67 -6.75 8.35 -5.86
CA CYS A 67 -7.27 7.02 -5.52
C CYS A 67 -7.43 6.06 -6.73
N SER A 68 -7.62 6.57 -7.95
CA SER A 68 -7.98 5.72 -9.10
C SER A 68 -6.80 5.11 -9.85
N SER A 69 -5.59 5.68 -9.70
CA SER A 69 -4.45 5.36 -10.59
C SER A 69 -3.24 4.74 -9.91
N PHE A 70 -3.24 4.61 -8.58
CA PHE A 70 -1.96 4.67 -7.89
C PHE A 70 -1.17 3.36 -7.76
N PHE A 71 -1.80 2.18 -7.92
CA PHE A 71 -1.25 1.02 -7.24
C PHE A 71 -1.73 -0.35 -7.74
N HIS A 72 -2.01 -0.49 -9.04
CA HIS A 72 -2.21 -1.81 -9.65
C HIS A 72 -0.88 -2.30 -10.26
N PHE A 73 -0.03 -2.94 -9.46
CA PHE A 73 1.11 -3.67 -10.00
C PHE A 73 0.58 -4.96 -10.66
N PRO A 74 0.93 -5.26 -11.92
CA PRO A 74 0.56 -6.53 -12.53
C PRO A 74 1.17 -7.67 -11.72
N ASP A 75 0.31 -8.58 -11.23
CA ASP A 75 0.75 -9.82 -10.62
C ASP A 75 1.47 -10.61 -11.72
N GLY A 76 2.74 -10.96 -11.48
CA GLY A 76 3.62 -11.56 -12.48
C GLY A 76 3.29 -13.02 -12.78
N ARG A 77 2.05 -13.32 -13.20
CA ARG A 77 1.65 -14.63 -13.70
C ARG A 77 1.14 -14.53 -15.13
N GLU A 78 1.96 -15.02 -16.06
CA GLU A 78 1.57 -15.17 -17.46
C GLU A 78 0.52 -16.27 -17.67
N GLY A 79 -0.37 -15.98 -18.63
CA GLY A 79 -0.91 -16.86 -19.67
C GLY A 79 -0.98 -18.37 -19.43
N LYS A 80 -2.19 -18.90 -19.61
CA LYS A 80 -2.34 -20.26 -20.13
C LYS A 80 -3.57 -20.38 -21.03
N THR A 81 -3.28 -20.78 -22.26
CA THR A 81 -4.17 -21.38 -23.25
C THR A 81 -4.82 -22.66 -22.72
N ASP A 82 -5.97 -22.98 -23.31
CA ASP A 82 -6.91 -24.05 -22.95
C ASP A 82 -6.29 -25.44 -22.74
N GLY A 83 -6.90 -26.20 -21.82
CA GLY A 83 -6.63 -27.62 -21.63
C GLY A 83 -7.25 -28.18 -20.35
N THR A 84 -8.45 -28.74 -20.49
CA THR A 84 -9.19 -29.51 -19.46
C THR A 84 -8.42 -30.77 -19.05
N SER A 85 -8.16 -30.96 -17.76
CA SER A 85 -8.27 -32.26 -17.06
C SER A 85 -7.84 -32.14 -15.59
N SER A 86 -8.63 -32.78 -14.74
CA SER A 86 -8.55 -32.89 -13.28
C SER A 86 -7.26 -33.51 -12.75
N SER A 87 -6.69 -32.94 -11.68
CA SER A 87 -6.37 -33.70 -10.46
C SER A 87 -6.08 -32.75 -9.30
N GLU A 88 -6.76 -32.99 -8.18
CA GLU A 88 -6.41 -32.45 -6.88
C GLU A 88 -5.02 -32.95 -6.49
N THR A 89 -4.04 -32.05 -6.38
CA THR A 89 -2.92 -32.16 -5.45
C THR A 89 -2.16 -30.84 -5.40
N SER A 90 -1.88 -30.38 -4.18
CA SER A 90 -1.14 -29.15 -3.86
C SER A 90 -1.90 -27.82 -4.01
N ARG A 91 -2.95 -27.63 -3.20
CA ARG A 91 -3.17 -26.35 -2.50
C ARG A 91 -1.95 -26.06 -1.59
N ARG A 92 -0.81 -25.67 -2.17
CA ARG A 92 0.27 -25.05 -1.40
C ARG A 92 -0.21 -23.65 -1.03
N LYS A 93 -0.71 -23.53 0.19
CA LYS A 93 -1.18 -22.31 0.83
C LYS A 93 -0.11 -21.22 0.75
N SER A 94 -0.20 -20.33 -0.25
CA SER A 94 0.65 -19.14 -0.39
C SER A 94 0.16 -18.04 0.58
N SER A 95 0.13 -18.32 1.88
CA SER A 95 -0.26 -17.35 2.91
C SER A 95 0.92 -16.65 3.59
N ASN A 96 2.17 -16.95 3.22
CA ASN A 96 3.35 -16.45 3.94
C ASN A 96 3.91 -15.09 3.46
N GLY A 97 3.46 -14.56 2.31
CA GLY A 97 4.05 -13.36 1.70
C GLY A 97 3.44 -12.02 2.11
N ARG A 98 2.52 -11.99 3.08
CA ARG A 98 1.78 -10.77 3.46
C ARG A 98 1.59 -10.60 4.97
N HIS A 99 2.26 -11.42 5.77
CA HIS A 99 2.01 -11.48 7.21
C HIS A 99 2.41 -10.16 7.88
N TRP A 100 3.62 -9.67 7.59
CA TRP A 100 4.11 -8.43 8.18
C TRP A 100 3.42 -7.20 7.63
N THR A 101 3.03 -7.21 6.35
CA THR A 101 2.17 -6.16 5.80
C THR A 101 0.87 -6.05 6.60
N ASN A 102 0.19 -7.17 6.85
CA ASN A 102 -1.04 -7.19 7.64
C ASN A 102 -0.80 -6.74 9.09
N VAL A 103 0.32 -7.12 9.70
CA VAL A 103 0.70 -6.67 11.05
C VAL A 103 0.88 -5.14 11.09
N ILE A 104 1.63 -4.56 10.14
CA ILE A 104 1.84 -3.11 10.09
C ILE A 104 0.52 -2.37 9.85
N LEU A 105 -0.35 -2.89 8.98
CA LEU A 105 -1.69 -2.34 8.77
C LEU A 105 -2.50 -2.33 10.08
N ALA A 106 -2.52 -3.45 10.80
CA ALA A 106 -3.22 -3.56 12.07
C ALA A 106 -2.64 -2.60 13.12
N VAL A 107 -1.31 -2.47 13.19
CA VAL A 107 -0.63 -1.53 14.10
C VAL A 107 -1.03 -0.08 13.78
N ASN A 108 -1.03 0.33 12.52
CA ASN A 108 -1.43 1.70 12.14
C ASN A 108 -2.89 2.00 12.54
N ILE A 109 -3.80 1.05 12.32
CA ILE A 109 -5.21 1.18 12.71
C ILE A 109 -5.35 1.25 14.23
N LEU A 110 -4.66 0.38 14.96
CA LEU A 110 -4.72 0.34 16.41
C LEU A 110 -4.14 1.62 17.03
N VAL A 111 -2.98 2.07 16.57
CA VAL A 111 -2.36 3.32 17.04
C VAL A 111 -3.28 4.50 16.77
N TYR A 112 -3.93 4.56 15.60
CA TYR A 112 -4.90 5.61 15.32
C TYR A 112 -6.12 5.55 16.24
N ALA A 113 -6.63 4.35 16.56
CA ALA A 113 -7.70 4.21 17.55
C ALA A 113 -7.27 4.74 18.93
N VAL A 114 -6.03 4.49 19.35
CA VAL A 114 -5.47 5.07 20.59
C VAL A 114 -5.31 6.60 20.48
N GLN A 115 -4.96 7.15 19.31
CA GLN A 115 -4.95 8.61 19.10
C GLN A 115 -6.33 9.24 19.35
N LEU A 116 -7.40 8.57 18.90
CA LEU A 116 -8.77 9.01 19.14
C LEU A 116 -9.14 8.90 20.63
N ALA A 117 -8.83 7.76 21.26
CA ALA A 117 -9.10 7.53 22.68
C ALA A 117 -8.36 8.52 23.60
N THR A 118 -7.16 8.93 23.21
CA THR A 118 -6.33 9.89 23.96
C THR A 118 -6.59 11.35 23.62
N GLN A 119 -7.62 11.64 22.79
CA GLN A 119 -7.98 12.99 22.35
C GLN A 119 -6.78 13.76 21.77
N GLY A 120 -5.92 13.08 21.00
CA GLY A 120 -4.76 13.69 20.36
C GLY A 120 -3.50 13.83 21.24
N LYS A 121 -3.52 13.43 22.52
CA LYS A 121 -2.30 13.43 23.36
C LYS A 121 -1.21 12.51 22.81
N LEU A 122 -1.58 11.36 22.26
CA LEU A 122 -0.60 10.46 21.64
C LEU A 122 0.11 11.11 20.45
N LEU A 123 -0.60 11.97 19.70
CA LEU A 123 -0.04 12.72 18.59
C LEU A 123 1.06 13.67 19.09
N SER A 124 0.82 14.42 20.17
CA SER A 124 1.83 15.35 20.70
C SER A 124 3.04 14.64 21.31
N TRP A 125 2.89 13.41 21.82
CA TRP A 125 3.99 12.61 22.37
C TRP A 125 4.89 11.97 21.30
N GLY A 126 4.30 11.54 20.19
CA GLY A 126 5.04 10.77 19.18
C GLY A 126 5.32 11.49 17.86
N ALA A 127 4.67 12.63 17.57
CA ALA A 127 4.90 13.36 16.34
C ALA A 127 6.35 13.84 16.24
N LYS A 128 6.87 13.92 15.02
CA LYS A 128 8.17 14.54 14.77
C LYS A 128 8.02 16.05 14.99
N ILE A 129 8.71 16.56 16.02
CA ILE A 129 8.71 17.97 16.41
C ILE A 129 10.17 18.35 16.71
N ASN A 130 10.77 19.21 15.87
CA ASN A 130 12.21 19.47 15.88
C ASN A 130 12.73 19.92 17.25
N HIS A 131 12.13 20.96 17.83
CA HIS A 131 12.55 21.49 19.12
C HIS A 131 12.49 20.46 20.27
N LEU A 132 11.63 19.44 20.19
CA LEU A 132 11.59 18.37 21.19
C LEU A 132 12.64 17.30 20.90
N ILE A 133 12.94 17.03 19.63
CA ILE A 133 14.05 16.17 19.23
C ILE A 133 15.39 16.78 19.69
N ASP A 134 15.56 18.10 19.54
CA ASP A 134 16.73 18.85 20.02
C ASP A 134 16.93 18.71 21.54
N LYS A 135 15.84 18.51 22.29
CA LYS A 135 15.84 18.24 23.74
C LYS A 135 16.05 16.76 24.10
N GLY A 136 16.44 15.93 23.13
CA GLY A 136 16.75 14.52 23.33
C GLY A 136 15.58 13.55 23.13
N GLN A 137 14.43 14.00 22.63
CA GLN A 137 13.28 13.12 22.38
C GLN A 137 13.41 12.32 21.06
N TRP A 138 14.49 11.57 20.91
CA TRP A 138 14.89 10.88 19.67
C TRP A 138 13.89 9.83 19.19
N TRP A 139 13.08 9.25 20.09
CA TRP A 139 12.03 8.29 19.74
C TRP A 139 11.04 8.86 18.72
N ARG A 140 10.87 10.19 18.67
CA ARG A 140 10.02 10.89 17.69
C ARG A 140 10.42 10.64 16.24
N LEU A 141 11.67 10.25 15.99
CA LEU A 141 12.13 9.85 14.66
C LEU A 141 11.55 8.50 14.22
N ALA A 142 11.20 7.63 15.16
CA ALA A 142 10.57 6.34 14.88
C ALA A 142 9.04 6.42 15.01
N THR A 143 8.54 6.99 16.10
CA THR A 143 7.11 6.96 16.45
C THR A 143 6.23 7.78 15.52
N SER A 144 6.78 8.83 14.89
CA SER A 144 6.05 9.69 13.95
C SER A 144 5.43 8.90 12.79
N SER A 145 6.08 7.81 12.37
CA SER A 145 5.65 6.97 11.26
C SER A 145 4.38 6.15 11.56
N LEU A 146 4.04 5.94 12.82
CA LEU A 146 2.86 5.19 13.25
C LEU A 146 1.62 6.08 13.46
N LEU A 147 1.82 7.39 13.53
CA LEU A 147 0.78 8.36 13.83
C LEU A 147 0.15 8.92 12.56
N HIS A 148 -1.12 9.30 12.63
CA HIS A 148 -1.85 9.87 11.50
C HIS A 148 -2.61 11.13 11.90
N ALA A 149 -2.60 12.14 11.03
CA ALA A 149 -3.23 13.44 11.31
C ALA A 149 -4.77 13.37 11.32
N ASN A 150 -5.36 12.51 10.48
CA ASN A 150 -6.81 12.32 10.36
C ASN A 150 -7.11 10.96 9.71
N ALA A 151 -8.40 10.59 9.68
CA ALA A 151 -8.84 9.29 9.20
C ALA A 151 -8.54 9.09 7.70
N MET A 152 -8.69 10.13 6.89
CA MET A 152 -8.39 10.07 5.46
C MET A 152 -6.89 9.80 5.21
N HIS A 153 -6.02 10.44 5.98
CA HIS A 153 -4.58 10.23 5.93
C HIS A 153 -4.22 8.78 6.33
N LEU A 154 -4.88 8.20 7.34
CA LEU A 154 -4.73 6.78 7.68
C LEU A 154 -5.20 5.88 6.53
N MET A 155 -6.40 6.10 6.00
CA MET A 155 -6.98 5.28 4.94
C MET A 155 -6.05 5.17 3.73
N VAL A 156 -5.41 6.26 3.37
CA VAL A 156 -4.56 6.31 2.17
C VAL A 156 -3.21 5.66 2.40
N ASN A 157 -2.63 5.82 3.60
CA ASN A 157 -1.43 5.07 3.95
C ASN A 157 -1.72 3.58 4.01
N CYS A 158 -2.86 3.16 4.58
CA CYS A 158 -3.26 1.76 4.61
C CYS A 158 -3.51 1.21 3.20
N TYR A 159 -4.20 1.96 2.33
CA TYR A 159 -4.41 1.57 0.93
C TYR A 159 -3.08 1.41 0.19
N SER A 160 -2.19 2.41 0.30
CA SER A 160 -0.88 2.41 -0.35
C SER A 160 -0.01 1.26 0.15
N LEU A 161 0.06 1.07 1.47
CA LEU A 161 0.79 -0.03 2.09
C LEU A 161 0.24 -1.39 1.66
N ASN A 162 -1.07 -1.56 1.59
CA ASN A 162 -1.68 -2.81 1.15
C ASN A 162 -1.43 -3.11 -0.33
N SER A 163 -1.19 -2.10 -1.17
CA SER A 163 -0.81 -2.32 -2.56
C SER A 163 0.65 -2.76 -2.72
N ILE A 164 1.60 -1.98 -2.18
CA ILE A 164 3.03 -2.24 -2.42
C ILE A 164 3.61 -3.26 -1.46
N GLY A 165 3.10 -3.30 -0.22
CA GLY A 165 3.62 -4.10 0.89
C GLY A 165 3.70 -5.58 0.58
N PRO A 166 2.61 -6.26 0.15
CA PRO A 166 2.63 -7.70 -0.09
C PRO A 166 3.64 -8.09 -1.19
N THR A 167 3.74 -7.27 -2.23
CA THR A 167 4.68 -7.51 -3.34
C THR A 167 6.12 -7.40 -2.86
N VAL A 168 6.47 -6.35 -2.10
CA VAL A 168 7.82 -6.18 -1.55
C VAL A 168 8.13 -7.27 -0.52
N GLU A 169 7.17 -7.64 0.34
CA GLU A 169 7.34 -8.71 1.34
C GLU A 169 7.57 -10.08 0.67
N ALA A 170 6.81 -10.40 -0.38
CA ALA A 170 6.99 -11.64 -1.13
C ALA A 170 8.36 -11.73 -1.83
N ILE A 171 8.84 -10.61 -2.39
CA ILE A 171 10.10 -10.57 -3.13
C ILE A 171 11.32 -10.56 -2.20
N SER A 172 11.28 -9.74 -1.15
CA SER A 172 12.41 -9.54 -0.23
C SER A 172 12.46 -10.58 0.89
N GLY A 173 11.31 -11.16 1.23
CA GLY A 173 11.13 -11.98 2.43
C GLY A 173 10.89 -11.14 3.68
N PRO A 174 10.36 -11.76 4.75
CA PRO A 174 9.80 -11.05 5.92
C PRO A 174 10.82 -10.17 6.65
N LYS A 175 12.03 -10.68 6.88
CA LYS A 175 13.07 -9.94 7.62
C LYS A 175 13.52 -8.68 6.88
N LYS A 176 13.77 -8.79 5.57
CA LYS A 176 14.23 -7.66 4.76
C LYS A 176 13.13 -6.63 4.57
N TYR A 177 11.88 -7.07 4.37
CA TYR A 177 10.72 -6.19 4.33
C TYR A 177 10.63 -5.30 5.58
N LEU A 178 10.72 -5.89 6.77
CA LEU A 178 10.72 -5.13 8.03
C LEU A 178 11.89 -4.16 8.13
N MET A 179 13.09 -4.58 7.74
CA MET A 179 14.26 -3.71 7.75
C MET A 179 14.09 -2.52 6.82
N VAL A 180 13.64 -2.74 5.58
CA VAL A 180 13.35 -1.67 4.61
C VAL A 180 12.31 -0.71 5.18
N TYR A 181 11.21 -1.22 5.74
CA TYR A 181 10.17 -0.38 6.32
C TYR A 181 10.71 0.47 7.48
N ALA A 182 11.46 -0.14 8.40
CA ALA A 182 11.99 0.52 9.59
C ALA A 182 13.08 1.55 9.24
N THR A 183 14.03 1.21 8.35
CA THR A 183 15.08 2.14 7.94
C THR A 183 14.47 3.33 7.21
N SER A 184 13.52 3.10 6.29
CA SER A 184 12.83 4.16 5.58
C SER A 184 11.98 5.05 6.49
N ALA A 185 11.34 4.49 7.52
CA ALA A 185 10.64 5.29 8.52
C ALA A 185 11.60 6.25 9.25
N ILE A 186 12.76 5.75 9.69
CA ILE A 186 13.76 6.55 10.40
C ILE A 186 14.40 7.59 9.47
N THR A 187 14.82 7.21 8.26
CA THR A 187 15.47 8.15 7.33
C THR A 187 14.50 9.20 6.80
N SER A 188 13.22 8.87 6.66
CA SER A 188 12.15 9.84 6.40
C SER A 188 12.10 10.90 7.49
N SER A 189 11.94 10.49 8.74
CA SER A 189 11.85 11.42 9.88
C SER A 189 13.13 12.23 10.07
N ALA A 190 14.30 11.61 9.87
CA ALA A 190 15.58 12.26 9.95
C ALA A 190 15.72 13.33 8.86
N MET A 191 15.49 13.00 7.59
CA MET A 191 15.59 13.97 6.50
C MET A 191 14.59 15.13 6.68
N SER A 192 13.36 14.81 7.10
CA SER A 192 12.38 15.83 7.51
C SER A 192 12.89 16.69 8.67
N TYR A 193 13.53 16.12 9.68
CA TYR A 193 14.08 16.88 10.80
C TYR A 193 15.12 17.91 10.35
N TRP A 194 16.02 17.53 9.45
CA TRP A 194 17.05 18.43 8.93
C TRP A 194 16.51 19.50 7.97
N LEU A 195 15.51 19.18 7.15
CA LEU A 195 15.11 20.00 5.99
C LEU A 195 13.72 20.63 6.11
N ASN A 196 12.91 20.20 7.07
CA ASN A 196 11.56 20.68 7.30
C ASN A 196 11.35 21.05 8.78
N LYS A 197 10.98 22.31 9.03
CA LYS A 197 10.70 22.80 10.39
C LYS A 197 9.31 22.40 10.90
N ALA A 198 8.40 22.06 10.00
CA ALA A 198 7.04 21.69 10.37
C ALA A 198 7.00 20.34 11.11
N SER A 199 5.98 20.19 11.94
CA SER A 199 5.69 18.91 12.58
C SER A 199 5.17 17.91 11.55
N SER A 200 5.54 16.64 11.69
CA SER A 200 5.22 15.60 10.70
C SER A 200 4.84 14.28 11.36
N VAL A 201 3.90 13.57 10.72
CA VAL A 201 3.42 12.24 11.08
C VAL A 201 3.03 11.47 9.82
N GLY A 202 3.03 10.15 9.90
CA GLY A 202 2.46 9.27 8.87
C GLY A 202 3.43 8.20 8.38
N ALA A 203 2.84 7.06 8.00
CA ALA A 203 3.58 5.93 7.46
C ALA A 203 4.11 6.16 6.03
N SER A 204 3.70 7.25 5.37
CA SER A 204 3.98 7.52 3.95
C SER A 204 5.47 7.50 3.61
N GLY A 205 6.35 8.05 4.46
CA GLY A 205 7.79 7.97 4.25
C GLY A 205 8.33 6.53 4.19
N ALA A 206 7.86 5.65 5.08
CA ALA A 206 8.21 4.23 5.05
C ALA A 206 7.68 3.53 3.79
N ILE A 207 6.47 3.89 3.34
CA ILE A 207 5.87 3.38 2.10
C ILE A 207 6.66 3.83 0.86
N PHE A 208 7.10 5.09 0.82
CA PHE A 208 8.04 5.58 -0.21
C PHE A 208 9.35 4.79 -0.21
N GLY A 209 9.79 4.34 0.96
CA GLY A 209 10.87 3.37 1.09
C GLY A 209 10.62 2.05 0.37
N LEU A 210 9.45 1.45 0.55
CA LEU A 210 9.07 0.23 -0.17
C LEU A 210 9.06 0.45 -1.70
N VAL A 211 8.63 1.62 -2.15
CA VAL A 211 8.71 2.02 -3.56
C VAL A 211 10.16 2.15 -4.04
N GLY A 212 11.04 2.76 -3.24
CA GLY A 212 12.48 2.86 -3.52
C GLY A 212 13.18 1.50 -3.60
N TYR A 213 12.85 0.60 -2.68
CA TYR A 213 13.31 -0.79 -2.73
C TYR A 213 12.87 -1.48 -4.02
N MET A 214 11.59 -1.32 -4.40
CA MET A 214 11.06 -1.92 -5.63
C MET A 214 11.77 -1.39 -6.88
N ALA A 215 12.08 -0.09 -6.93
CA ALA A 215 12.84 0.50 -8.03
C ALA A 215 14.23 -0.14 -8.18
N VAL A 216 14.96 -0.33 -7.07
CA VAL A 216 16.25 -1.03 -7.09
C VAL A 216 16.10 -2.48 -7.51
N TYR A 217 15.09 -3.18 -6.99
CA TYR A 217 14.83 -4.57 -7.33
C TYR A 217 14.58 -4.75 -8.83
N ILE A 218 13.68 -3.95 -9.42
CA ILE A 218 13.37 -4.01 -10.86
C ILE A 218 14.61 -3.67 -11.68
N THR A 219 15.38 -2.66 -11.27
CA THR A 219 16.59 -2.24 -11.98
C THR A 219 17.64 -3.37 -12.02
N ARG A 220 17.88 -4.04 -10.88
CA ARG A 220 18.83 -5.15 -10.76
C ARG A 220 18.39 -6.40 -11.53
N HIS A 221 17.09 -6.65 -11.63
CA HIS A 221 16.52 -7.84 -12.27
C HIS A 221 15.87 -7.54 -13.62
N ARG A 222 16.22 -6.42 -14.26
CA ARG A 222 15.61 -5.95 -15.51
C ARG A 222 15.60 -6.99 -16.64
N ALA A 223 16.59 -7.87 -16.68
CA ALA A 223 16.71 -8.92 -17.70
C ALA A 223 15.76 -10.11 -17.46
N LEU A 224 15.18 -10.21 -16.27
CA LEU A 224 14.27 -11.30 -15.86
C LEU A 224 12.81 -10.84 -15.80
N ILE A 225 12.56 -9.53 -15.80
CA ILE A 225 11.23 -8.95 -15.66
C ILE A 225 10.77 -8.46 -17.04
N LYS A 226 9.71 -9.08 -17.57
CA LYS A 226 9.19 -8.84 -18.92
C LYS A 226 8.92 -7.36 -19.22
N ASP A 227 8.40 -6.62 -18.24
CA ASP A 227 7.98 -5.21 -18.38
C ASP A 227 8.71 -4.27 -17.42
N ALA A 228 10.01 -4.50 -17.19
CA ALA A 228 10.81 -3.74 -16.22
C ALA A 228 10.76 -2.22 -16.46
N ASN A 229 10.84 -1.78 -17.72
CA ASN A 229 10.84 -0.36 -18.08
C ASN A 229 9.49 0.31 -17.77
N GLU A 230 8.37 -0.37 -18.06
CA GLU A 230 7.04 0.16 -17.74
C GLU A 230 6.79 0.18 -16.24
N GLY A 231 7.27 -0.82 -15.50
CA GLY A 231 7.26 -0.82 -14.03
C GLY A 231 8.03 0.36 -13.44
N LEU A 232 9.22 0.67 -13.95
CA LEU A 232 10.00 1.84 -13.51
C LEU A 232 9.33 3.16 -13.88
N LYS A 233 8.75 3.28 -15.09
CA LYS A 233 7.96 4.46 -15.48
C LYS A 233 6.76 4.66 -14.56
N HIS A 234 6.06 3.59 -14.19
CA HIS A 234 4.93 3.66 -13.26
C HIS A 234 5.39 4.15 -11.88
N ILE A 235 6.48 3.58 -11.34
CA ILE A 235 7.07 4.06 -10.07
C ILE A 235 7.46 5.54 -10.17
N ALA A 236 8.11 5.96 -11.25
CA ALA A 236 8.48 7.36 -11.46
C ALA A 236 7.26 8.28 -11.48
N LYS A 237 6.18 7.89 -12.18
CA LYS A 237 4.91 8.65 -12.21
C LYS A 237 4.30 8.78 -10.82
N VAL A 238 4.24 7.70 -10.04
CA VAL A 238 3.72 7.68 -8.66
C VAL A 238 4.52 8.63 -7.76
N ILE A 239 5.85 8.59 -7.86
CA ILE A 239 6.73 9.48 -7.08
C ILE A 239 6.50 10.94 -7.47
N ILE A 240 6.57 11.26 -8.76
CA ILE A 240 6.43 12.64 -9.26
C ILE A 240 5.06 13.20 -8.87
N LEU A 241 3.98 12.44 -9.08
CA LEU A 241 2.64 12.90 -8.78
C LEU A 241 2.46 13.17 -7.28
N ASN A 242 2.90 12.28 -6.40
CA ASN A 242 2.85 12.52 -4.96
C ASN A 242 3.69 13.72 -4.53
N MET A 243 4.87 13.93 -5.13
CA MET A 243 5.73 15.09 -4.83
C MET A 243 5.08 16.41 -5.27
N VAL A 244 4.47 16.45 -6.46
CA VAL A 244 3.75 17.62 -6.94
C VAL A 244 2.55 17.93 -6.03
N ILE A 245 1.74 16.92 -5.69
CA ILE A 245 0.62 17.08 -4.74
C ILE A 245 1.13 17.59 -3.39
N GLY A 246 2.28 17.07 -2.94
CA GLY A 246 2.90 17.49 -1.69
C GLY A 246 3.42 18.92 -1.69
N LEU A 247 3.92 19.42 -2.83
CA LEU A 247 4.29 20.83 -2.97
C LEU A 247 3.08 21.77 -2.88
N SER A 248 1.91 21.29 -3.32
CA SER A 248 0.66 22.06 -3.29
C SER A 248 -0.09 21.96 -1.95
N SER A 249 0.33 21.10 -1.02
CA SER A 249 -0.36 20.87 0.25
C SER A 249 0.54 21.15 1.46
N LYS A 250 0.13 22.12 2.29
CA LYS A 250 0.84 22.49 3.53
C LYS A 250 0.90 21.37 4.59
N GLY A 251 0.17 20.27 4.39
CA GLY A 251 0.14 19.11 5.29
C GLY A 251 1.02 17.93 4.86
N ILE A 252 1.74 18.03 3.73
CA ILE A 252 2.54 16.92 3.19
C ILE A 252 4.04 17.20 3.36
N ASP A 253 4.75 16.21 3.89
CA ASP A 253 6.17 16.30 4.17
C ASP A 253 7.02 15.68 3.04
N ASN A 254 7.29 16.48 2.01
CA ASN A 254 8.07 16.03 0.85
C ASN A 254 9.50 15.60 1.22
N TRP A 255 10.14 16.30 2.17
CA TRP A 255 11.48 15.91 2.63
C TRP A 255 11.45 14.55 3.36
N GLY A 256 10.37 14.28 4.09
CA GLY A 256 10.10 12.94 4.63
C GLY A 256 9.99 11.88 3.53
N HIS A 257 9.21 12.12 2.48
CA HIS A 257 9.07 11.18 1.36
C HIS A 257 10.39 10.91 0.63
N VAL A 258 11.18 11.95 0.36
CA VAL A 258 12.52 11.81 -0.23
C VAL A 258 13.43 10.99 0.69
N GLY A 259 13.46 11.29 1.99
CA GLY A 259 14.28 10.55 2.95
C GLY A 259 13.88 9.08 3.08
N GLY A 260 12.58 8.81 3.04
CA GLY A 260 12.04 7.45 3.05
C GLY A 260 12.44 6.66 1.80
N PHE A 261 12.27 7.26 0.62
CA PHE A 261 12.67 6.68 -0.67
C PHE A 261 14.16 6.34 -0.68
N LEU A 262 15.02 7.28 -0.27
CA LEU A 262 16.47 7.07 -0.19
C LEU A 262 16.82 5.94 0.79
N GLY A 263 16.18 5.87 1.95
CA GLY A 263 16.37 4.76 2.90
C GLY A 263 16.05 3.40 2.26
N GLY A 264 14.99 3.35 1.45
CA GLY A 264 14.55 2.15 0.75
C GLY A 264 15.47 1.75 -0.40
N VAL A 265 16.03 2.74 -1.10
CA VAL A 265 17.04 2.53 -2.15
C VAL A 265 18.34 1.98 -1.56
N VAL A 266 18.80 2.51 -0.42
CA VAL A 266 20.09 2.14 0.20
C VAL A 266 20.04 0.76 0.85
N THR A 267 18.93 0.40 1.47
CA THR A 267 18.78 -0.87 2.23
C THR A 267 19.17 -2.14 1.43
N PRO A 268 18.75 -2.36 0.17
CA PRO A 268 19.17 -3.53 -0.62
C PRO A 268 20.66 -3.55 -1.00
N TRP A 269 21.41 -2.44 -0.90
CA TRP A 269 22.87 -2.46 -1.06
C TRP A 269 23.57 -2.97 0.19
N LEU A 270 22.96 -2.78 1.36
CA LEU A 270 23.47 -3.27 2.63
C LEU A 270 23.07 -4.74 2.87
N LEU A 271 21.89 -5.15 2.40
CA LEU A 271 21.28 -6.44 2.75
C LEU A 271 21.28 -7.49 1.64
N ASP A 272 21.35 -7.10 0.35
CA ASP A 272 21.36 -8.06 -0.75
C ASP A 272 22.74 -8.18 -1.37
N PRO A 273 23.32 -9.40 -1.40
CA PRO A 273 24.43 -9.69 -2.29
C PRO A 273 23.97 -9.55 -3.73
N ALA A 274 24.76 -8.90 -4.60
CA ALA A 274 24.37 -8.79 -6.00
C ALA A 274 24.54 -10.16 -6.68
N TRP A 275 23.44 -10.74 -7.15
CA TRP A 275 23.47 -11.99 -7.90
C TRP A 275 23.86 -11.71 -9.35
N LYS A 276 24.95 -12.34 -9.82
CA LYS A 276 25.35 -12.38 -11.22
C LYS A 276 24.71 -13.61 -11.88
N LEU A 277 24.15 -13.41 -13.08
CA LEU A 277 23.71 -14.53 -13.91
C LEU A 277 24.93 -15.08 -14.65
N GLU A 278 25.40 -16.25 -14.25
CA GLU A 278 26.50 -16.91 -14.94
C GLU A 278 25.93 -17.90 -15.97
N ARG A 279 26.18 -17.62 -17.24
CA ARG A 279 25.77 -18.49 -18.34
C ARG A 279 26.81 -19.60 -18.47
N ARG A 280 26.51 -20.79 -17.96
CA ARG A 280 27.44 -21.93 -18.05
C ARG A 280 27.58 -22.33 -19.53
N SER A 281 28.76 -22.13 -20.11
CA SER A 281 29.07 -22.56 -21.46
C SER A 281 29.03 -24.09 -21.49
N GLY A 282 28.13 -24.68 -22.28
CA GLY A 282 28.11 -26.12 -22.53
C GLY A 282 26.72 -26.76 -22.70
N HIS A 283 25.71 -26.39 -21.90
CA HIS A 283 24.44 -27.16 -21.86
C HIS A 283 23.24 -26.33 -21.36
N GLY A 284 22.91 -25.19 -22.00
CA GLY A 284 21.61 -24.49 -21.91
C GLY A 284 21.02 -24.05 -20.54
N ARG A 285 21.56 -24.52 -19.41
CA ARG A 285 21.08 -24.26 -18.04
C ARG A 285 21.74 -23.01 -17.49
N ARG A 286 20.92 -22.03 -17.16
CA ARG A 286 21.33 -20.78 -16.50
C ARG A 286 21.47 -21.05 -15.01
N SER A 287 22.61 -20.74 -14.41
CA SER A 287 22.80 -20.78 -12.95
C SER A 287 22.98 -19.36 -12.40
N ILE A 288 22.24 -19.03 -11.35
CA ILE A 288 22.35 -17.73 -10.67
C ILE A 288 23.33 -17.86 -9.50
N THR A 289 24.40 -17.06 -9.50
CA THR A 289 25.46 -17.05 -8.48
C THR A 289 25.69 -15.65 -7.92
N ASP A 290 25.86 -15.51 -6.61
CA ASP A 290 26.26 -14.26 -5.95
C ASP A 290 27.67 -13.83 -6.39
N ILE A 291 28.04 -12.54 -6.28
CA ILE A 291 29.42 -12.03 -6.35
C ILE A 291 30.39 -12.88 -5.50
N LYS A 292 29.92 -13.46 -4.38
CA LYS A 292 30.69 -14.37 -3.52
C LYS A 292 30.68 -15.84 -3.97
N GLY A 293 30.20 -16.17 -5.17
CA GLY A 293 30.16 -17.52 -5.72
C GLY A 293 29.09 -18.45 -5.11
N ARG A 294 28.17 -17.93 -4.29
CA ARG A 294 27.08 -18.73 -3.69
C ARG A 294 25.98 -18.96 -4.72
N LYS A 295 25.44 -20.18 -4.81
CA LYS A 295 24.28 -20.49 -5.68
C LYS A 295 22.99 -19.97 -5.05
N ASP A 296 22.06 -19.47 -5.87
CA ASP A 296 20.73 -19.06 -5.38
C ASP A 296 20.02 -20.28 -4.74
N PRO A 297 19.68 -20.24 -3.43
CA PRO A 297 19.02 -21.35 -2.74
C PRO A 297 17.61 -21.67 -3.26
N ARG A 298 17.04 -20.81 -4.11
CA ARG A 298 15.74 -21.01 -4.76
C ARG A 298 15.84 -21.74 -6.10
N GLN A 299 17.05 -22.07 -6.57
CA GLN A 299 17.25 -22.87 -7.78
C GLN A 299 16.87 -24.34 -7.51
N PRO A 300 16.08 -24.98 -8.39
CA PRO A 300 15.84 -26.42 -8.28
C PRO A 300 17.16 -27.18 -8.44
N LYS A 301 17.37 -28.20 -7.59
CA LYS A 301 18.55 -29.07 -7.62
C LYS A 301 18.60 -29.92 -8.87
#